data_AF-A0A256XKK8-F1
#
_entry.id   AF-A0A256XKK8-F1
#
_cell.length_a   1.000
_cell.length_b   1.000
_cell.length_c   1.000
_cell.angle_alpha   90.00
_cell.angle_beta   90.00
_cell.angle_gamma   90.00
#
_symmetry.space_group_name_H-M   'P 1'
#
loop_
_entity.id
_entity.type
_entity.pdbx_description
1 polymer ?
#
loop_
_entity_poly.entity_id
_entity_poly.type
_entity_poly.pdbx_seq_one_letter_code
_entity_poly.pdbx_strand_id
1 'polypeptide(L)'
;MSKCPRCGNPISPDEVICPFCGYEIEAEEVKEVFEEVYEERRPLKPSLTKIKLLFTSPREVFKDLAYYPENKGSLLILLMCATLSALTMLVAFSRLNVEANYLFYFGLFIGGFTANFILYLMLWLFLSFCYWIFARMIYGKISFRRVSSFLGYALITLVLANLLILVMALIIVPQIPSEVSMETDISTIFQIIFSVPPFNMYSYIFLPFLAGTGILFSYGIAEEFKTSLIKALIFSLFATFLIILFFYVML
;
A
#
# COMPACT_ATOMS: atom_id res chain seq x y z
N MET A 1 -20.69 2.44 41.32
CA MET A 1 -21.77 3.37 41.74
C MET A 1 -21.13 4.48 42.55
N SER A 2 -21.08 5.68 41.99
CA SER A 2 -20.62 6.89 42.68
C SER A 2 -21.74 7.45 43.57
N LYS A 3 -21.39 8.20 44.62
CA LYS A 3 -22.35 8.94 45.45
C LYS A 3 -22.21 10.42 45.16
N CYS A 4 -23.31 11.16 45.25
CA CYS A 4 -23.28 12.62 45.15
C CYS A 4 -22.34 13.21 46.20
N PRO A 5 -21.34 14.05 45.85
CA PRO A 5 -20.51 14.71 46.84
C PRO A 5 -21.31 15.71 47.69
N ARG A 6 -22.44 16.23 47.18
CA ARG A 6 -23.29 17.18 47.89
C ARG A 6 -24.33 16.53 48.81
N CYS A 7 -25.05 15.52 48.34
CA CYS A 7 -26.20 14.94 49.08
C CYS A 7 -26.02 13.47 49.48
N GLY A 8 -24.94 12.81 49.09
CA GLY A 8 -24.63 11.43 49.46
C GLY A 8 -25.50 10.33 48.83
N ASN A 9 -26.51 10.69 48.03
CA ASN A 9 -27.33 9.71 47.30
C ASN A 9 -26.52 8.99 46.21
N PRO A 10 -26.81 7.72 45.92
CA PRO A 10 -26.18 6.99 44.83
C PRO A 10 -26.59 7.60 43.48
N ILE A 11 -25.61 7.71 42.58
CA ILE A 11 -25.76 8.30 41.24
C ILE A 11 -25.24 7.29 40.21
N SER A 12 -25.89 7.26 39.05
CA SER A 12 -25.36 6.58 37.87
C SER A 12 -24.09 7.28 37.36
N PRO A 13 -23.06 6.55 36.88
CA PRO A 13 -21.84 7.16 36.33
C PRO A 13 -22.06 8.08 35.12
N ASP A 14 -23.23 8.01 34.46
CA ASP A 14 -23.57 8.80 33.28
C ASP A 14 -24.39 10.07 33.60
N GLU A 15 -24.77 10.29 34.88
CA GLU A 15 -25.58 11.45 35.27
C GLU A 15 -24.68 12.68 35.52
N VAL A 16 -24.83 13.70 34.67
CA VAL A 16 -24.11 14.99 34.78
C VAL A 16 -24.71 15.89 35.85
N ILE A 17 -25.98 15.67 36.20
CA ILE A 17 -26.69 16.42 37.24
C ILE A 17 -27.35 15.41 38.17
N CYS A 18 -27.09 15.53 39.47
CA CYS A 18 -27.70 14.65 40.46
C CYS A 18 -29.23 14.83 40.46
N PRO A 19 -30.03 13.78 40.19
CA PRO A 19 -31.49 13.87 40.12
C PRO A 19 -32.14 14.18 41.47
N PHE A 20 -31.42 13.98 42.58
CA PHE A 20 -31.94 14.17 43.93
C PHE A 20 -31.74 15.59 44.48
N CYS A 21 -30.65 16.27 44.12
CA CYS A 21 -30.32 17.58 44.69
C CYS A 21 -29.95 18.66 43.67
N GLY A 22 -29.94 18.34 42.38
CA GLY A 22 -29.60 19.27 41.31
C GLY A 22 -28.14 19.71 41.31
N TYR A 23 -27.24 18.99 41.99
CA TYR A 23 -25.81 19.27 41.93
C TYR A 23 -25.25 18.83 40.58
N GLU A 24 -24.62 19.76 39.88
CA GLU A 24 -23.90 19.50 38.63
C GLU A 24 -22.56 18.83 38.98
N ILE A 25 -22.40 17.59 38.53
CA ILE A 25 -21.21 16.79 38.78
C ILE A 25 -20.18 17.28 37.76
N GLU A 26 -19.18 18.03 38.23
CA GLU A 26 -18.15 18.60 37.37
C GLU A 26 -17.47 17.49 36.56
N ALA A 27 -17.64 17.56 35.24
CA ALA A 27 -17.21 16.56 34.27
C ALA A 27 -15.68 16.49 34.06
N GLU A 28 -14.89 17.11 34.94
CA GLU A 28 -13.43 17.16 34.85
C GLU A 28 -12.79 15.88 35.42
N GLU A 29 -13.28 15.34 36.55
CA GLU A 29 -12.73 14.10 37.11
C GLU A 29 -12.99 12.86 36.24
N VAL A 30 -14.04 12.88 35.40
CA VAL A 30 -14.36 11.78 34.47
C VAL A 30 -13.57 11.91 33.15
N LYS A 31 -13.15 13.11 32.76
CA LYS A 31 -12.32 13.29 31.56
C LYS A 31 -10.87 12.89 31.81
N GLU A 32 -10.29 13.29 32.94
CA GLU A 32 -8.87 13.03 33.23
C GLU A 32 -8.58 11.53 33.38
N VAL A 33 -9.45 10.78 34.05
CA VAL A 33 -9.24 9.32 34.27
C VAL A 33 -9.45 8.49 32.99
N PHE A 34 -10.29 8.93 32.05
CA PHE A 34 -10.47 8.24 30.76
C PHE A 34 -9.45 8.66 29.69
N GLU A 35 -8.92 9.89 29.75
CA GLU A 35 -7.81 10.31 28.87
C GLU A 35 -6.46 9.70 29.30
N GLU A 36 -6.18 9.60 30.60
CA GLU A 36 -4.91 9.03 31.09
C GLU A 36 -4.72 7.54 30.78
N VAL A 37 -5.78 6.76 30.59
CA VAL A 37 -5.70 5.33 30.25
C VAL A 37 -5.55 5.09 28.74
N TYR A 38 -5.85 6.08 27.88
CA TYR A 38 -5.82 5.92 26.42
C TYR A 38 -4.49 6.32 25.76
N GLU A 39 -3.58 6.98 26.48
CA GLU A 39 -2.25 7.40 26.01
C GLU A 39 -1.12 6.44 26.44
N GLU A 40 -1.31 5.14 26.27
CA GLU A 40 -0.14 4.27 26.14
C GLU A 40 0.63 4.74 24.89
N ARG A 41 1.62 5.62 25.06
CA ARG A 41 2.48 6.19 24.01
C ARG A 41 3.10 5.05 23.23
N ARG A 42 2.40 4.58 22.21
CA ARG A 42 2.89 3.52 21.35
C ARG A 42 4.12 4.08 20.65
N PRO A 43 5.31 3.47 20.83
CA PRO A 43 6.53 4.03 20.29
C PRO A 43 6.41 4.12 18.77
N LEU A 44 6.72 5.29 18.21
CA LEU A 44 6.69 5.52 16.77
C LEU A 44 7.65 4.54 16.10
N LYS A 45 7.11 3.56 15.37
CA LYS A 45 7.92 2.60 14.63
C LYS A 45 8.52 3.30 13.39
N PRO A 46 9.82 3.18 13.11
CA PRO A 46 10.40 3.76 11.90
C PRO A 46 9.87 3.03 10.65
N SER A 47 9.91 3.70 9.50
CA SER A 47 9.28 3.21 8.25
C SER A 47 9.78 1.83 7.82
N LEU A 48 11.10 1.58 7.87
CA LEU A 48 11.68 0.28 7.53
C LEU A 48 11.19 -0.84 8.46
N THR A 49 11.02 -0.55 9.75
CA THR A 49 10.46 -1.52 10.70
C THR A 49 8.99 -1.81 10.39
N LYS A 50 8.20 -0.79 10.02
CA LYS A 50 6.82 -0.99 9.57
C LYS A 50 6.77 -1.88 8.31
N ILE A 51 7.63 -1.62 7.32
CA ILE A 51 7.71 -2.45 6.09
C ILE A 51 8.03 -3.91 6.43
N LYS A 52 9.02 -4.16 7.30
CA LYS A 52 9.37 -5.52 7.73
C LYS A 52 8.19 -6.21 8.42
N LEU A 53 7.46 -5.48 9.26
CA LEU A 53 6.29 -6.00 9.98
C LEU A 53 5.09 -6.28 9.08
N LEU A 54 5.01 -5.74 7.86
CA LEU A 54 3.93 -6.08 6.92
C LEU A 54 3.88 -7.58 6.61
N PHE A 55 5.01 -8.27 6.68
CA PHE A 55 5.10 -9.71 6.39
C PHE A 55 4.69 -10.59 7.58
N THR A 56 4.79 -10.10 8.81
CA THR A 56 4.55 -10.88 10.02
C THR A 56 3.29 -10.46 10.78
N SER A 57 3.02 -9.15 10.85
CA SER A 57 1.93 -8.56 11.60
C SER A 57 1.35 -7.32 10.89
N PRO A 58 0.79 -7.47 9.66
CA PRO A 58 0.30 -6.35 8.86
C PRO A 58 -0.74 -5.52 9.60
N ARG A 59 -1.64 -6.16 10.36
CA ARG A 59 -2.67 -5.46 11.14
C ARG A 59 -2.08 -4.44 12.12
N GLU A 60 -0.96 -4.75 12.77
CA GLU A 60 -0.30 -3.82 13.69
C GLU A 60 0.24 -2.58 12.96
N VAL A 61 0.75 -2.77 11.75
CA VAL A 61 1.26 -1.68 10.90
C VAL A 61 0.12 -0.75 10.52
N PHE A 62 -1.01 -1.30 10.05
CA PHE A 62 -2.18 -0.49 9.69
C PHE A 62 -2.82 0.20 10.89
N LYS A 63 -2.83 -0.46 12.06
CA LYS A 63 -3.23 0.17 13.32
C LYS A 63 -2.33 1.36 13.62
N ASP A 64 -1.01 1.20 13.55
CA ASP A 64 -0.06 2.29 13.77
C ASP A 64 -0.21 3.44 12.75
N LEU A 65 -0.45 3.13 11.48
CA LEU A 65 -0.69 4.13 10.43
C LEU A 65 -2.00 4.91 10.62
N ALA A 66 -3.02 4.31 11.24
CA ALA A 66 -4.28 4.99 11.51
C ALA A 66 -4.08 6.14 12.53
N TYR A 67 -3.24 5.91 13.53
CA TYR A 67 -2.84 6.95 14.50
C TYR A 67 -1.81 7.92 13.91
N TYR A 68 -0.76 7.41 13.27
CA TYR A 68 0.38 8.20 12.77
C TYR A 68 0.60 8.01 11.26
N PRO A 69 -0.22 8.65 10.41
CA PRO A 69 -0.14 8.50 8.96
C PRO A 69 1.13 9.15 8.39
N GLU A 70 1.86 8.38 7.61
CA GLU A 70 3.15 8.76 7.04
C GLU A 70 3.36 8.12 5.66
N ASN A 71 4.04 8.84 4.75
CA ASN A 71 4.24 8.43 3.36
C ASN A 71 5.70 8.12 3.00
N LYS A 72 6.65 8.29 3.92
CA LYS A 72 8.07 7.95 3.71
C LYS A 72 8.22 6.46 3.46
N GLY A 73 7.52 5.61 4.22
CA GLY A 73 7.50 4.16 3.96
C GLY A 73 6.88 3.81 2.62
N SER A 74 5.79 4.48 2.23
CA SER A 74 5.20 4.36 0.90
C SER A 74 6.23 4.65 -0.19
N LEU A 75 6.96 5.76 -0.10
CA LEU A 75 8.00 6.11 -1.07
C LEU A 75 9.13 5.06 -1.12
N LEU A 76 9.54 4.50 0.02
CA LEU A 76 10.53 3.41 0.05
C LEU A 76 10.03 2.16 -0.68
N ILE A 77 8.75 1.80 -0.53
CA ILE A 77 8.13 0.69 -1.27
C ILE A 77 8.13 0.96 -2.77
N LEU A 78 7.77 2.18 -3.20
CA LEU A 78 7.81 2.55 -4.63
C LEU A 78 9.24 2.51 -5.20
N LEU A 79 10.24 2.94 -4.43
CA LEU A 79 11.65 2.83 -4.80
C LEU A 79 12.08 1.36 -4.99
N MET A 80 11.63 0.46 -4.11
CA MET A 80 11.88 -0.98 -4.25
C MET A 80 11.23 -1.53 -5.53
N CYS A 81 9.96 -1.20 -5.80
CA CYS A 81 9.28 -1.58 -7.03
C CYS A 81 10.04 -1.10 -8.28
N ALA A 82 10.39 0.19 -8.33
CA ALA A 82 11.12 0.77 -9.46
C ALA A 82 12.49 0.12 -9.68
N THR A 83 13.21 -0.17 -8.59
CA THR A 83 14.50 -0.87 -8.65
C THR A 83 14.35 -2.27 -9.24
N LEU A 84 13.38 -3.05 -8.75
CA LEU A 84 13.15 -4.40 -9.25
C LEU A 84 12.70 -4.39 -10.71
N SER A 85 11.80 -3.48 -11.11
CA SER A 85 11.39 -3.35 -12.53
C SER A 85 12.55 -2.96 -13.44
N ALA A 86 13.44 -2.06 -12.98
CA ALA A 86 14.64 -1.67 -13.73
C ALA A 86 15.63 -2.83 -13.89
N LEU A 87 15.82 -3.63 -12.83
CA LEU A 87 16.62 -4.86 -12.89
C LEU A 87 16.02 -5.87 -13.88
N THR A 88 14.70 -6.03 -13.90
CA THR A 88 14.03 -6.91 -14.88
C THR A 88 14.28 -6.46 -16.31
N MET A 89 14.24 -5.15 -16.57
CA MET A 89 14.61 -4.61 -17.89
C MET A 89 16.06 -4.91 -18.23
N LEU A 90 17.00 -4.70 -17.30
CA LEU A 90 18.40 -5.06 -17.54
C LEU A 90 18.59 -6.54 -17.90
N VAL A 91 17.86 -7.44 -17.22
CA VAL A 91 17.89 -8.87 -17.54
C VAL A 91 17.46 -9.08 -19.00
N ALA A 92 16.36 -8.47 -19.43
CA ALA A 92 15.90 -8.54 -20.82
C ALA A 92 17.00 -8.13 -21.82
N PHE A 93 17.63 -6.97 -21.59
CA PHE A 93 18.69 -6.47 -22.47
C PHE A 93 20.01 -7.25 -22.37
N SER A 94 20.35 -7.82 -21.22
CA SER A 94 21.57 -8.63 -21.05
C SER A 94 21.53 -9.96 -21.81
N ARG A 95 20.33 -10.42 -22.19
CA ARG A 95 20.12 -11.63 -22.99
C ARG A 95 20.28 -11.39 -24.49
N LEU A 96 20.36 -10.12 -24.90
CA LEU A 96 20.79 -9.70 -26.23
C LEU A 96 22.31 -9.74 -26.27
N ASN A 97 22.90 -10.57 -27.12
CA ASN A 97 24.35 -10.64 -27.35
C ASN A 97 24.86 -9.37 -28.11
N VAL A 98 24.55 -8.19 -27.59
CA VAL A 98 25.02 -6.91 -28.10
C VAL A 98 26.33 -6.58 -27.39
N GLU A 99 27.36 -6.24 -28.16
CA GLU A 99 28.60 -5.69 -27.62
C GLU A 99 28.32 -4.31 -26.99
N ALA A 100 27.95 -4.30 -25.71
CA ALA A 100 27.58 -3.11 -24.98
C ALA A 100 28.56 -2.81 -23.84
N ASN A 101 28.96 -1.54 -23.73
CA ASN A 101 29.81 -1.07 -22.65
C ASN A 101 29.05 -0.94 -21.32
N TYR A 102 29.75 -0.98 -20.19
CA TYR A 102 29.14 -0.80 -18.86
C TYR A 102 28.30 0.48 -18.72
N LEU A 103 28.70 1.57 -19.39
CA LEU A 103 27.94 2.83 -19.41
C LEU A 103 26.56 2.69 -20.04
N PHE A 104 26.42 1.81 -21.05
CA PHE A 104 25.13 1.54 -21.69
C PHE A 104 24.16 0.86 -20.70
N TYR A 105 24.62 -0.21 -20.03
CA TYR A 105 23.80 -0.88 -19.00
C TYR A 105 23.48 0.04 -17.81
N PHE A 106 24.41 0.88 -17.38
CA PHE A 106 24.14 1.87 -16.35
C PHE A 106 23.10 2.91 -16.78
N GLY A 107 23.17 3.38 -18.03
CA GLY A 107 22.17 4.26 -18.62
C GLY A 107 20.79 3.61 -18.72
N LEU A 108 20.72 2.35 -19.16
CA LEU A 108 19.47 1.57 -19.19
C LEU A 108 18.88 1.40 -17.79
N PHE A 109 19.71 1.13 -16.78
CA PHE A 109 19.25 1.04 -15.40
C PHE A 109 18.65 2.35 -14.92
N ILE A 110 19.34 3.48 -15.07
CA ILE A 110 18.86 4.79 -14.63
C ILE A 110 17.58 5.18 -15.37
N GLY A 111 17.54 4.98 -16.69
CA GLY A 111 16.37 5.28 -17.51
C GLY A 111 15.17 4.42 -17.10
N GLY A 112 15.36 3.10 -16.98
CA GLY A 112 14.34 2.17 -16.53
C GLY A 112 13.86 2.46 -15.11
N PHE A 113 14.78 2.74 -14.18
CA PHE A 113 14.46 3.09 -12.79
C PHE A 113 13.62 4.38 -12.73
N THR A 114 14.06 5.43 -13.42
CA THR A 114 13.38 6.74 -13.40
C THR A 114 11.99 6.64 -13.99
N ALA A 115 11.85 5.99 -15.16
CA ALA A 115 10.56 5.80 -15.81
C ALA A 115 9.59 5.00 -14.92
N ASN A 116 10.04 3.88 -14.35
CA ASN A 116 9.21 3.06 -13.47
C ASN A 116 8.89 3.77 -12.15
N PHE A 117 9.82 4.54 -11.58
CA PHE A 117 9.55 5.30 -10.37
C PHE A 117 8.45 6.33 -10.59
N ILE A 118 8.49 7.07 -11.71
CA ILE A 118 7.43 8.01 -12.10
C ILE A 118 6.10 7.26 -12.27
N LEU A 119 6.10 6.12 -12.97
CA LEU A 119 4.90 5.31 -13.17
C LEU A 119 4.29 4.85 -11.85
N TYR A 120 5.09 4.30 -10.93
CA TYR A 120 4.63 3.86 -9.62
C TYR A 120 4.15 5.02 -8.74
N LEU A 121 4.80 6.19 -8.85
CA LEU A 121 4.35 7.40 -8.16
C LEU A 121 2.97 7.85 -8.68
N MET A 122 2.79 7.89 -10.01
CA MET A 122 1.50 8.20 -10.63
C MET A 122 0.42 7.20 -10.23
N LEU A 123 0.73 5.90 -10.29
CA LEU A 123 -0.17 4.83 -9.88
C LEU A 123 -0.60 4.98 -8.41
N TRP A 124 0.36 5.18 -7.50
CA TRP A 124 0.07 5.36 -6.08
C TRP A 124 -0.82 6.58 -5.83
N LEU A 125 -0.55 7.71 -6.46
CA LEU A 125 -1.37 8.92 -6.31
C LEU A 125 -2.77 8.73 -6.90
N PHE A 126 -2.88 8.14 -8.08
CA PHE A 126 -4.16 7.84 -8.74
C PHE A 126 -5.01 6.90 -7.90
N LEU A 127 -4.45 5.77 -7.46
CA LEU A 127 -5.13 4.82 -6.60
C LEU A 127 -5.52 5.48 -5.26
N SER A 128 -4.63 6.28 -4.65
CA SER A 128 -4.93 6.99 -3.39
C SER A 128 -6.14 7.91 -3.56
N PHE A 129 -6.26 8.56 -4.72
CA PHE A 129 -7.38 9.42 -5.06
C PHE A 129 -8.68 8.62 -5.23
N CYS A 130 -8.66 7.53 -6.01
CA CYS A 130 -9.83 6.67 -6.19
C CYS A 130 -10.32 6.09 -4.85
N TYR A 131 -9.43 5.50 -4.06
CA TYR A 131 -9.76 4.95 -2.75
C TYR A 131 -10.26 6.01 -1.78
N TRP A 132 -9.73 7.23 -1.86
CA TRP A 132 -10.18 8.34 -1.02
C TRP A 132 -11.61 8.76 -1.36
N ILE A 133 -11.97 8.82 -2.64
CA ILE A 133 -13.36 9.07 -3.07
C ILE A 133 -14.27 7.96 -2.54
N PHE A 134 -13.94 6.70 -2.80
CA PHE A 134 -14.78 5.57 -2.38
C PHE A 134 -14.94 5.49 -0.86
N ALA A 135 -13.86 5.68 -0.10
CA ALA A 135 -13.91 5.67 1.35
C ALA A 135 -14.79 6.82 1.87
N ARG A 136 -14.72 7.99 1.22
CA ARG A 136 -15.53 9.15 1.61
C ARG A 136 -17.02 8.98 1.34
N MET A 137 -17.36 8.29 0.26
CA MET A 137 -18.75 7.99 -0.09
C MET A 137 -19.41 7.03 0.89
N ILE A 138 -18.68 6.03 1.40
CA ILE A 138 -19.25 4.94 2.19
C ILE A 138 -19.12 5.19 3.70
N TYR A 139 -17.97 5.66 4.17
CA TYR A 139 -17.65 5.78 5.59
C TYR A 139 -17.59 7.23 6.09
N GLY A 140 -17.66 8.22 5.20
CA GLY A 140 -17.68 9.63 5.57
C GLY A 140 -16.30 10.29 5.60
N LYS A 141 -16.05 11.23 6.52
CA LYS A 141 -14.87 12.09 6.45
C LYS A 141 -13.58 11.34 6.78
N ILE A 142 -12.76 11.07 5.77
CA ILE A 142 -11.37 10.61 5.90
C ILE A 142 -10.40 11.56 5.17
N SER A 143 -9.19 11.75 5.73
CA SER A 143 -8.17 12.58 5.10
C SER A 143 -7.45 11.83 3.97
N PHE A 144 -7.12 12.53 2.88
CA PHE A 144 -6.35 11.97 1.77
C PHE A 144 -5.00 11.40 2.23
N ARG A 145 -4.34 12.09 3.17
CA ARG A 145 -3.06 11.66 3.74
C ARG A 145 -3.16 10.26 4.36
N ARG A 146 -4.20 9.97 5.15
CA ARG A 146 -4.40 8.64 5.76
C ARG A 146 -4.59 7.56 4.70
N VAL A 147 -5.49 7.79 3.74
CA VAL A 147 -5.74 6.84 2.63
C VAL A 147 -4.47 6.56 1.85
N SER A 148 -3.73 7.62 1.51
CA SER A 148 -2.46 7.54 0.79
C SER A 148 -1.39 6.76 1.56
N SER A 149 -1.33 6.91 2.89
CA SER A 149 -0.43 6.13 3.75
C SER A 149 -0.83 4.66 3.79
N PHE A 150 -2.11 4.34 4.02
CA PHE A 150 -2.59 2.94 4.00
C PHE A 150 -2.30 2.27 2.67
N LEU A 151 -2.68 2.92 1.58
CA LEU A 151 -2.50 2.36 0.26
C LEU A 151 -1.02 2.20 -0.08
N GLY A 152 -0.20 3.21 0.19
CA GLY A 152 1.23 3.16 -0.10
C GLY A 152 1.96 2.01 0.60
N TYR A 153 1.57 1.71 1.85
CA TYR A 153 2.05 0.51 2.55
C TYR A 153 1.47 -0.79 2.00
N ALA A 154 0.20 -0.78 1.59
CA ALA A 154 -0.45 -1.93 0.98
C ALA A 154 0.19 -2.33 -0.37
N LEU A 155 0.82 -1.39 -1.09
CA LEU A 155 1.55 -1.66 -2.34
C LEU A 155 2.82 -2.52 -2.15
N ILE A 156 3.16 -2.96 -0.92
CA ILE A 156 4.21 -3.96 -0.68
C ILE A 156 3.95 -5.25 -1.48
N THR A 157 2.69 -5.57 -1.79
CA THR A 157 2.34 -6.70 -2.67
C THR A 157 2.93 -6.54 -4.06
N LEU A 158 3.08 -5.31 -4.57
CA LEU A 158 3.70 -5.06 -5.87
C LEU A 158 5.22 -5.26 -5.84
N VAL A 159 5.87 -5.11 -4.67
CA VAL A 159 7.29 -5.50 -4.52
C VAL A 159 7.43 -7.00 -4.72
N LEU A 160 6.51 -7.80 -4.14
CA LEU A 160 6.49 -9.25 -4.33
C LEU A 160 6.19 -9.63 -5.79
N ALA A 161 5.28 -8.93 -6.46
CA ALA A 161 5.01 -9.12 -7.88
C ALA A 161 6.26 -8.89 -8.73
N ASN A 162 6.94 -7.75 -8.51
CA ASN A 162 8.16 -7.42 -9.25
C ASN A 162 9.31 -8.39 -8.96
N LEU A 163 9.42 -8.89 -7.73
CA LEU A 163 10.40 -9.90 -7.37
C LEU A 163 10.12 -11.22 -8.11
N LEU A 164 8.86 -11.66 -8.16
CA LEU A 164 8.46 -12.84 -8.92
C LEU A 164 8.77 -12.68 -10.41
N ILE A 165 8.44 -11.52 -10.99
CA ILE A 165 8.72 -11.19 -12.39
C ILE A 165 10.23 -11.21 -12.66
N LEU A 166 11.05 -10.60 -11.79
CA LEU A 166 12.50 -10.63 -11.95
C LEU A 166 13.05 -12.07 -11.93
N VAL A 167 12.60 -12.90 -11.00
CA VAL A 167 13.00 -14.31 -10.93
C VAL A 167 12.60 -15.08 -12.19
N MET A 168 11.37 -14.88 -12.68
CA MET A 168 10.93 -15.48 -13.94
C MET A 168 11.78 -15.00 -15.12
N ALA A 169 12.10 -13.70 -15.19
CA ALA A 169 12.93 -13.16 -16.26
C ALA A 169 14.33 -13.77 -16.28
N LEU A 170 14.93 -14.01 -15.10
CA LEU A 170 16.25 -14.63 -14.98
C LEU A 170 16.27 -16.08 -15.48
N ILE A 171 15.18 -16.84 -15.27
CA ILE A 171 15.10 -18.27 -15.57
C ILE A 171 14.62 -18.53 -17.01
N ILE A 172 13.60 -17.80 -17.46
CA ILE A 172 12.84 -18.14 -18.67
C ILE A 172 13.38 -17.43 -19.91
N VAL A 173 13.87 -16.18 -19.78
CA VAL A 173 14.27 -15.38 -20.94
C VAL A 173 15.51 -16.01 -21.59
N PRO A 174 15.41 -16.48 -22.85
CA PRO A 174 16.49 -17.20 -23.51
C PRO A 174 17.62 -16.25 -23.91
N GLN A 175 18.84 -16.78 -24.00
CA GLN A 175 19.96 -16.06 -24.63
C GLN A 175 19.81 -16.11 -26.14
N ILE A 176 19.84 -14.95 -26.81
CA ILE A 176 19.73 -14.88 -28.27
C ILE A 176 21.15 -14.92 -28.87
N PRO A 177 21.50 -15.91 -29.73
CA PRO A 177 22.81 -15.99 -30.37
C PRO A 177 23.14 -14.75 -31.21
N SER A 178 24.42 -14.35 -31.22
CA SER A 178 24.91 -13.19 -31.97
C SER A 178 24.67 -13.31 -33.49
N GLU A 179 24.66 -14.52 -34.05
CA GLU A 179 24.47 -14.76 -35.48
C GLU A 179 23.08 -14.33 -35.99
N VAL A 180 22.04 -14.44 -35.14
CA VAL A 180 20.67 -14.01 -35.48
C VAL A 180 20.55 -12.48 -35.48
N SER A 181 21.38 -11.79 -34.68
CA SER A 181 21.29 -10.35 -34.45
C SER A 181 21.79 -9.46 -35.59
N MET A 182 22.56 -10.00 -36.54
CA MET A 182 23.12 -9.22 -37.66
C MET A 182 22.18 -9.08 -38.86
N GLU A 183 21.16 -9.94 -38.98
CA GLU A 183 20.19 -9.92 -40.10
C GLU A 183 18.76 -9.56 -39.68
N THR A 184 18.45 -9.56 -38.38
CA THR A 184 17.10 -9.27 -37.89
C THR A 184 16.94 -7.82 -37.45
N ASP A 185 15.84 -7.20 -37.86
CA ASP A 185 15.47 -5.86 -37.40
C ASP A 185 15.38 -5.83 -35.87
N ILE A 186 15.84 -4.73 -35.27
CA ILE A 186 15.78 -4.48 -33.82
C ILE A 186 14.35 -4.69 -33.28
N SER A 187 13.34 -4.34 -34.06
CA SER A 187 11.92 -4.53 -33.74
C SER A 187 11.54 -6.01 -33.56
N THR A 188 12.06 -6.90 -34.39
CA THR A 188 11.83 -8.36 -34.31
C THR A 188 12.46 -8.95 -33.06
N ILE A 189 13.67 -8.49 -32.71
CA ILE A 189 14.36 -8.89 -31.48
C ILE A 189 13.55 -8.48 -30.24
N PHE A 190 13.03 -7.24 -30.22
CA PHE A 190 12.15 -6.78 -29.15
C PHE A 190 10.89 -7.66 -29.04
N GLN A 191 10.23 -7.96 -30.16
CA GLN A 191 9.05 -8.83 -30.12
C GLN A 191 9.35 -10.21 -29.56
N ILE A 192 10.49 -10.83 -29.93
CA ILE A 192 10.88 -12.14 -29.39
C ILE A 192 10.99 -12.08 -27.87
N ILE A 193 11.71 -11.11 -27.30
CA ILE A 193 11.87 -10.97 -25.85
C ILE A 193 10.53 -10.74 -25.15
N PHE A 194 9.76 -9.76 -25.62
CA PHE A 194 8.53 -9.36 -24.93
C PHE A 194 7.36 -10.34 -25.17
N SER A 195 7.50 -11.29 -26.08
CA SER A 195 6.56 -12.40 -26.30
C SER A 195 6.73 -13.57 -25.32
N VAL A 196 7.82 -13.60 -24.54
CA VAL A 196 8.15 -14.68 -23.60
C VAL A 196 7.78 -14.28 -22.16
N PRO A 197 7.39 -15.22 -21.27
CA PRO A 197 7.20 -14.91 -19.86
C PRO A 197 8.49 -14.38 -19.21
N PRO A 198 8.39 -13.40 -18.29
CA PRO A 198 7.17 -12.88 -17.66
C PRO A 198 6.49 -11.73 -18.42
N PHE A 199 7.05 -11.25 -19.54
CA PHE A 199 6.59 -10.01 -20.18
C PHE A 199 5.20 -10.12 -20.79
N ASN A 200 4.95 -11.19 -21.54
CA ASN A 200 3.63 -11.47 -22.12
C ASN A 200 2.56 -11.81 -21.06
N MET A 201 2.99 -12.19 -19.85
CA MET A 201 2.12 -12.55 -18.73
C MET A 201 2.08 -11.49 -17.63
N TYR A 202 2.68 -10.31 -17.87
CA TYR A 202 2.87 -9.29 -16.85
C TYR A 202 1.56 -8.93 -16.15
N SER A 203 0.49 -8.66 -16.91
CA SER A 203 -0.82 -8.31 -16.37
C SER A 203 -1.43 -9.42 -15.51
N TYR A 204 -1.32 -10.68 -15.93
CA TYR A 204 -1.82 -11.82 -15.17
C TYR A 204 -1.08 -12.03 -13.85
N ILE A 205 0.22 -11.72 -13.83
CA ILE A 205 1.01 -11.73 -12.60
C ILE A 205 0.63 -10.55 -11.70
N PHE A 206 0.47 -9.36 -12.26
CA PHE A 206 0.30 -8.13 -11.48
C PHE A 206 -1.08 -7.99 -10.82
N LEU A 207 -2.15 -8.42 -11.50
CA LEU A 207 -3.54 -8.34 -11.02
C LEU A 207 -3.80 -9.00 -9.65
N PRO A 208 -3.38 -10.25 -9.37
CA PRO A 208 -3.60 -10.86 -8.06
C PRO A 208 -2.86 -10.12 -6.93
N PHE A 209 -1.68 -9.55 -7.18
CA PHE A 209 -0.99 -8.73 -6.19
C PHE A 209 -1.68 -7.38 -5.96
N LEU A 210 -2.31 -6.81 -7.00
CA LEU A 210 -3.17 -5.63 -6.85
C LEU A 210 -4.41 -5.93 -6.00
N ALA A 211 -5.02 -7.11 -6.16
CA ALA A 211 -6.07 -7.59 -5.25
C ALA A 211 -5.54 -7.75 -3.81
N GLY A 212 -4.32 -8.24 -3.65
CA GLY A 212 -3.62 -8.28 -2.36
C GLY A 212 -3.46 -6.90 -1.71
N THR A 213 -3.23 -5.85 -2.50
CA THR A 213 -3.23 -4.45 -2.02
C THR A 213 -4.58 -4.10 -1.40
N GLY A 214 -5.70 -4.48 -2.03
CA GLY A 214 -7.04 -4.30 -1.49
C GLY A 214 -7.24 -5.01 -0.15
N ILE A 215 -6.72 -6.24 -0.01
CA ILE A 215 -6.77 -6.99 1.25
C ILE A 215 -6.00 -6.25 2.35
N LEU A 216 -4.76 -5.83 2.09
CA LEU A 216 -3.98 -5.10 3.10
C LEU A 216 -4.61 -3.76 3.47
N PHE A 217 -5.11 -3.02 2.48
CA PHE A 217 -5.81 -1.76 2.69
C PHE A 217 -7.04 -1.91 3.60
N SER A 218 -7.71 -3.06 3.58
CA SER A 218 -8.86 -3.34 4.45
C SER A 218 -8.52 -3.25 5.94
N TYR A 219 -7.29 -3.60 6.36
CA TYR A 219 -6.85 -3.43 7.74
C TYR A 219 -6.82 -1.96 8.14
N GLY A 220 -6.37 -1.07 7.25
CA GLY A 220 -6.37 0.38 7.49
C GLY A 220 -7.77 0.94 7.69
N ILE A 221 -8.72 0.55 6.82
CA ILE A 221 -10.13 0.96 6.92
C ILE A 221 -10.80 0.41 8.18
N ALA A 222 -10.55 -0.86 8.52
CA ALA A 222 -11.11 -1.50 9.71
C ALA A 222 -10.69 -0.76 10.99
N GLU A 223 -9.41 -0.40 11.11
CA GLU A 223 -8.87 0.29 12.28
C GLU A 223 -9.29 1.78 12.31
N GLU A 224 -9.29 2.48 11.17
CA GLU A 224 -9.69 3.90 11.07
C GLU A 224 -11.16 4.13 11.46
N PHE A 225 -12.07 3.29 10.97
CA PHE A 225 -13.50 3.45 11.21
C PHE A 225 -14.04 2.56 12.34
N LYS A 226 -13.15 1.86 13.07
CA LYS A 226 -13.50 0.88 14.11
C LYS A 226 -14.60 -0.10 13.66
N THR A 227 -14.54 -0.52 12.39
CA THR A 227 -15.53 -1.41 11.77
C THR A 227 -15.03 -2.85 11.72
N SER A 228 -15.91 -3.80 11.44
CA SER A 228 -15.48 -5.20 11.31
C SER A 228 -14.61 -5.39 10.07
N LEU A 229 -13.57 -6.22 10.19
CA LEU A 229 -12.63 -6.54 9.10
C LEU A 229 -13.37 -7.02 7.84
N ILE A 230 -14.41 -7.83 8.01
CA ILE A 230 -15.19 -8.38 6.90
C ILE A 230 -15.85 -7.26 6.07
N LYS A 231 -16.45 -6.26 6.72
CA LYS A 231 -17.06 -5.12 6.01
C LYS A 231 -16.01 -4.30 5.27
N ALA A 232 -14.87 -4.04 5.92
CA ALA A 232 -13.76 -3.31 5.31
C ALA A 232 -13.16 -4.07 4.11
N LEU A 233 -13.08 -5.39 4.19
CA LEU A 233 -12.55 -6.26 3.14
C LEU A 233 -13.48 -6.34 1.92
N ILE A 234 -14.79 -6.46 2.14
CA ILE A 234 -15.78 -6.41 1.05
C ILE A 234 -15.66 -5.06 0.31
N PHE A 235 -15.60 -3.96 1.07
CA PHE A 235 -15.42 -2.63 0.51
C PHE A 235 -14.13 -2.50 -0.31
N SER A 236 -12.98 -2.88 0.27
CA SER A 236 -11.68 -2.67 -0.38
C SER A 236 -11.52 -3.53 -1.63
N LEU A 237 -12.00 -4.78 -1.61
CA LEU A 237 -12.00 -5.65 -2.79
C LEU A 237 -12.95 -5.12 -3.86
N PHE A 238 -14.13 -4.63 -3.50
CA PHE A 238 -15.04 -4.00 -4.45
C PHE A 238 -14.42 -2.76 -5.10
N ALA A 239 -13.79 -1.88 -4.33
CA ALA A 239 -13.06 -0.72 -4.84
C ALA A 239 -11.91 -1.15 -5.76
N THR A 240 -11.13 -2.16 -5.37
CA THR A 240 -10.04 -2.72 -6.20
C THR A 240 -10.58 -3.25 -7.52
N PHE A 241 -11.68 -4.00 -7.49
CA PHE A 241 -12.31 -4.57 -8.66
C PHE A 241 -12.78 -3.49 -9.64
N LEU A 242 -13.45 -2.44 -9.15
CA LEU A 242 -13.87 -1.32 -10.00
C LEU A 242 -12.69 -0.61 -10.66
N ILE A 243 -11.59 -0.45 -9.93
CA ILE A 243 -10.37 0.15 -10.47
C ILE A 243 -9.75 -0.75 -11.53
N ILE A 244 -9.66 -2.05 -11.30
CA ILE A 244 -9.15 -3.02 -12.28
C ILE A 244 -10.02 -3.00 -13.55
N LEU A 245 -11.34 -3.00 -13.38
CA LEU A 245 -12.29 -2.94 -14.49
C LEU A 245 -12.11 -1.64 -15.30
N PHE A 246 -11.93 -0.50 -14.63
CA PHE A 246 -11.65 0.76 -15.29
C PHE A 246 -10.37 0.69 -16.14
N PHE A 247 -9.28 0.16 -15.59
CA PHE A 247 -8.04 -0.03 -16.36
C PHE A 247 -8.24 -0.97 -17.55
N TYR A 248 -9.00 -2.06 -17.39
CA TYR A 248 -9.25 -3.01 -18.46
C TYR A 248 -10.08 -2.41 -19.61
N VAL A 249 -11.05 -1.53 -19.32
CA VAL A 249 -11.89 -0.90 -20.36
C VAL A 249 -11.15 0.19 -21.13
N MET A 250 -10.14 0.82 -20.51
CA MET A 250 -9.37 1.91 -21.11
C MET A 250 -8.17 1.44 -21.96
N LEU A 251 -7.83 0.15 -21.89
CA LEU A 251 -6.66 -0.47 -22.54
C LEU A 251 -7.10 -1.23 -23.80
#